data_AF-A0A0F9TCX5-F1
#
_entry.id   AF-A0A0F9TCX5-F1
#
_cell.length_a   1.000
_cell.length_b   1.000
_cell.length_c   1.000
_cell.angle_alpha   90.00
_cell.angle_beta   90.00
_cell.angle_gamma   90.00
#
_symmetry.space_group_name_H-M   'P 1'
#
loop_
_entity.id
_entity.type
_entity.pdbx_description
1 polymer ?
#
loop_
_entity_poly.entity_id
_entity_poly.type
_entity_poly.pdbx_seq_one_letter_code
_entity_poly.pdbx_strand_id
1 'polypeptide(L)'
;MVALTTVLARTQLSRDTGDFFTSAATSTGNTTTFTDSLLANYDDDIFVTKFITWLKVTSGTDTGLSRRITGKVNGLVTHIALPNGVASSDTYEIHRLAIPDEKDDAITHALNLLNGTILFKKAQAEFTLVADQFDYDVPSGFYRDQLRQVHLVSAGDTEVSREVFDWEIRVDSGGGNDIHFFSRLQAGETIRVFGHQVVVLGDLVDGEGFALILSARAAMHIYDTIVNQAPVEDIARYQLLLGRATALYGERLTKFVEIGIPATARSEAYRAATIGLDFSI
;
A
#
# COMPACT_ATOMS: atom_id res chain seq x y z
N MET A 1 11.16 0.19 -12.95
CA MET A 1 10.83 0.51 -11.55
C MET A 1 9.38 0.14 -11.22
N VAL A 2 8.37 0.69 -11.91
CA VAL A 2 6.94 0.36 -11.72
C VAL A 2 6.63 -1.14 -11.83
N ALA A 3 7.21 -1.84 -12.81
CA ALA A 3 6.97 -3.28 -13.01
C ALA A 3 7.41 -4.18 -11.84
N LEU A 4 8.48 -3.81 -11.11
CA LEU A 4 8.95 -4.58 -9.95
C LEU A 4 7.99 -4.40 -8.77
N THR A 5 7.46 -3.18 -8.59
CA THR A 5 6.46 -2.87 -7.57
C THR A 5 5.15 -3.60 -7.81
N THR A 6 4.67 -3.71 -9.05
CA THR A 6 3.42 -4.42 -9.36
C THR A 6 3.50 -5.91 -9.04
N VAL A 7 4.62 -6.56 -9.37
CA VAL A 7 4.85 -7.99 -9.04
C VAL A 7 4.91 -8.21 -7.52
N LEU A 8 5.62 -7.34 -6.80
CA LEU A 8 5.67 -7.39 -5.33
C LEU A 8 4.28 -7.16 -4.71
N ALA A 9 3.52 -6.19 -5.23
CA ALA A 9 2.16 -5.91 -4.78
C ALA A 9 1.20 -7.08 -5.07
N ARG A 10 1.31 -7.75 -6.22
CA ARG A 10 0.49 -8.95 -6.54
C ARG A 10 0.80 -10.10 -5.60
N THR A 11 2.10 -10.33 -5.36
CA THR A 11 2.56 -11.37 -4.43
C THR A 11 2.03 -11.07 -3.02
N GLN A 12 2.15 -9.82 -2.57
CA GLN A 12 1.68 -9.41 -1.25
C GLN A 12 0.16 -9.51 -1.13
N LEU A 13 -0.58 -9.05 -2.15
CA LEU A 13 -2.04 -9.19 -2.23
C LEU A 13 -2.47 -10.65 -2.12
N SER A 14 -1.79 -11.55 -2.84
CA SER A 14 -2.11 -12.97 -2.82
C SER A 14 -1.79 -13.60 -1.45
N ARG A 15 -0.73 -13.14 -0.78
CA ARG A 15 -0.40 -13.54 0.60
C ARG A 15 -1.46 -13.05 1.59
N ASP A 16 -1.85 -11.79 1.51
CA ASP A 16 -2.83 -11.15 2.40
C ASP A 16 -4.21 -11.81 2.29
N THR A 17 -4.59 -12.21 1.08
CA THR A 17 -5.86 -12.87 0.79
C THR A 17 -5.82 -14.39 1.02
N GLY A 18 -4.65 -14.94 1.37
CA GLY A 18 -4.45 -16.36 1.69
C GLY A 18 -4.61 -17.28 0.47
N ASP A 19 -4.45 -16.77 -0.74
CA ASP A 19 -4.73 -17.49 -1.97
C ASP A 19 -3.47 -17.87 -2.77
N PHE A 20 -2.29 -17.67 -2.18
CA PHE A 20 -1.00 -17.77 -2.84
C PHE A 20 -0.27 -19.10 -2.62
N PHE A 21 0.22 -19.68 -3.71
CA PHE A 21 1.25 -20.70 -3.69
C PHE A 21 2.28 -20.40 -4.79
N THR A 22 3.55 -20.67 -4.55
CA THR A 22 4.60 -20.56 -5.56
C THR A 22 5.57 -21.72 -5.45
N SER A 23 6.01 -22.22 -6.60
CA SER A 23 6.94 -23.35 -6.69
C SER A 23 7.53 -23.42 -8.10
N ALA A 24 8.27 -24.48 -8.39
CA ALA A 24 8.83 -24.80 -9.69
C ALA A 24 8.42 -26.20 -10.16
N ALA A 25 8.19 -26.36 -11.46
CA ALA A 25 7.89 -27.66 -12.04
C ALA A 25 9.07 -28.62 -11.82
N THR A 26 8.80 -29.81 -11.29
CA THR A 26 9.83 -30.82 -11.00
C THR A 26 10.15 -31.69 -12.20
N SER A 27 9.27 -31.73 -13.20
CA SER A 27 9.50 -32.43 -14.46
C SER A 27 8.95 -31.66 -15.64
N THR A 28 9.53 -31.87 -16.81
CA THR A 28 9.00 -31.34 -18.08
C THR A 28 7.57 -31.83 -18.30
N GLY A 29 6.68 -30.87 -18.51
CA GLY A 29 5.29 -31.08 -18.87
C GLY A 29 5.04 -30.98 -20.37
N ASN A 30 3.78 -30.81 -20.73
CA ASN A 30 3.35 -30.48 -22.09
C ASN A 30 2.55 -29.17 -22.07
N THR A 31 1.91 -28.83 -23.18
CA THR A 31 1.13 -27.58 -23.27
C THR A 31 -0.06 -27.54 -22.31
N THR A 32 -0.53 -28.67 -21.79
CA THR A 32 -1.73 -28.77 -20.93
C THR A 32 -1.46 -29.29 -19.52
N THR A 33 -0.22 -29.68 -19.22
CA THR A 33 0.14 -30.31 -17.95
C THR A 33 1.55 -29.99 -17.52
N PHE A 34 1.78 -29.97 -16.22
CA PHE A 34 3.11 -30.02 -15.60
C PHE A 34 3.04 -30.80 -14.29
N THR A 35 4.20 -31.23 -13.78
CA THR A 35 4.26 -31.95 -12.50
C THR A 35 5.09 -31.16 -11.50
N ASP A 36 4.60 -31.10 -10.27
CA ASP A 36 5.33 -30.58 -9.11
C ASP A 36 5.12 -31.51 -7.90
N SER A 37 6.21 -32.06 -7.38
CA SER A 37 6.17 -32.96 -6.23
C SER A 37 5.71 -32.27 -4.94
N LEU A 38 5.90 -30.96 -4.78
CA LEU A 38 5.42 -30.22 -3.61
C LEU A 38 3.89 -30.11 -3.60
N LEU A 39 3.26 -30.10 -4.77
CA LEU A 39 1.81 -30.11 -4.89
C LEU A 39 1.19 -31.45 -4.49
N ALA A 40 1.97 -32.54 -4.48
CA ALA A 40 1.47 -33.83 -4.00
C ALA A 40 1.05 -33.80 -2.52
N ASN A 41 1.58 -32.86 -1.73
CA ASN A 41 1.24 -32.68 -0.31
C ASN A 41 -0.10 -31.98 -0.06
N TYR A 42 -0.75 -31.43 -1.08
CA TYR A 42 -2.02 -30.72 -0.97
C TYR A 42 -3.15 -31.59 -1.50
N ASP A 43 -4.36 -31.49 -0.93
CA ASP A 43 -5.49 -32.29 -1.40
C ASP A 43 -5.85 -31.95 -2.86
N ASP A 44 -6.21 -32.98 -3.64
CA ASP A 44 -6.58 -32.83 -5.05
C ASP A 44 -7.81 -31.92 -5.20
N ASP A 45 -8.79 -32.03 -4.28
CA ASP A 45 -10.06 -31.29 -4.31
C ASP A 45 -9.89 -29.77 -4.14
N ILE A 46 -8.78 -29.31 -3.53
CA ILE A 46 -8.50 -27.88 -3.33
C ILE A 46 -8.29 -27.14 -4.66
N PHE A 47 -7.93 -27.86 -5.73
CA PHE A 47 -7.66 -27.28 -7.05
C PHE A 47 -8.87 -27.33 -8.00
N VAL A 48 -9.95 -28.03 -7.61
CA VAL A 48 -11.07 -28.42 -8.50
C VAL A 48 -12.38 -27.67 -8.19
N THR A 49 -12.32 -26.52 -7.52
CA THR A 49 -13.47 -25.59 -7.57
C THR A 49 -13.48 -24.89 -8.94
N LYS A 50 -14.31 -25.43 -9.85
CA LYS A 50 -14.55 -25.16 -11.29
C LYS A 50 -14.31 -23.74 -11.86
N PHE A 51 -14.21 -22.70 -11.05
CA PHE A 51 -14.10 -21.30 -11.47
C PHE A 51 -12.92 -20.52 -10.88
N ILE A 52 -12.13 -21.13 -9.98
CA ILE A 52 -11.44 -20.32 -8.97
C ILE A 52 -9.91 -20.41 -9.05
N THR A 53 -9.36 -21.52 -9.54
CA THR A 53 -7.90 -21.75 -9.46
C THR A 53 -7.17 -21.44 -10.76
N TRP A 54 -6.20 -20.54 -10.68
CA TRP A 54 -5.42 -20.06 -11.81
C TRP A 54 -3.93 -20.18 -11.55
N LEU A 55 -3.20 -20.54 -12.60
CA LEU A 55 -1.75 -20.56 -12.71
C LEU A 55 -1.30 -19.24 -13.37
N LYS A 56 -0.20 -18.64 -12.88
CA LYS A 56 0.62 -17.66 -13.63
C LYS A 56 2.05 -18.18 -13.73
N VAL A 57 2.58 -18.28 -14.96
CA VAL A 57 3.97 -18.70 -15.18
C VAL A 57 4.90 -17.53 -14.88
N THR A 58 5.93 -17.74 -14.05
CA THR A 58 6.86 -16.67 -13.61
C THR A 58 8.27 -16.80 -14.16
N SER A 59 8.62 -17.92 -14.79
CA SER A 59 9.86 -18.06 -15.57
C SER A 59 9.68 -19.02 -16.76
N GLY A 60 10.68 -19.05 -17.65
CA GLY A 60 10.66 -19.90 -18.84
C GLY A 60 10.05 -19.21 -20.06
N THR A 61 9.73 -19.98 -21.10
CA THR A 61 9.28 -19.45 -22.40
C THR A 61 7.93 -18.74 -22.31
N ASP A 62 7.03 -19.25 -21.47
CA ASP A 62 5.65 -18.77 -21.34
C ASP A 62 5.46 -17.79 -20.16
N THR A 63 6.55 -17.13 -19.72
CA THR A 63 6.54 -16.18 -18.60
C THR A 63 5.47 -15.10 -18.76
N GLY A 64 4.72 -14.85 -17.69
CA GLY A 64 3.65 -13.84 -17.62
C GLY A 64 2.28 -14.35 -18.05
N LEU A 65 2.19 -15.55 -18.64
CA LEU A 65 0.91 -16.11 -19.06
C LEU A 65 0.14 -16.73 -17.89
N SER A 66 -1.15 -16.41 -17.84
CA SER A 66 -2.10 -16.96 -16.87
C SER A 66 -3.01 -18.01 -17.51
N ARG A 67 -3.23 -19.15 -16.84
CA ARG A 67 -4.13 -20.22 -17.32
C ARG A 67 -4.94 -20.82 -16.18
N ARG A 68 -6.19 -21.15 -16.47
CA ARG A 68 -7.05 -21.84 -15.51
C ARG A 68 -6.59 -23.28 -15.29
N ILE A 69 -6.49 -23.68 -14.03
CA ILE A 69 -6.25 -25.07 -13.63
C ILE A 69 -7.58 -25.83 -13.71
N THR A 70 -7.57 -26.98 -14.38
CA THR A 70 -8.76 -27.83 -14.60
C THR A 70 -8.73 -29.11 -13.78
N GLY A 71 -7.58 -29.48 -13.21
CA GLY A 71 -7.45 -30.63 -12.34
C GLY A 71 -6.05 -30.76 -11.74
N LYS A 72 -5.94 -31.55 -10.68
CA LYS A 72 -4.68 -31.91 -10.06
C LYS A 72 -4.80 -33.33 -9.49
N VAL A 73 -3.81 -34.19 -9.76
CA VAL A 73 -3.75 -35.57 -9.25
C VAL A 73 -2.31 -35.90 -8.85
N ASN A 74 -2.06 -36.18 -7.56
CA ASN A 74 -0.73 -36.58 -7.06
C ASN A 74 0.45 -35.69 -7.52
N GLY A 75 0.21 -34.38 -7.66
CA GLY A 75 1.21 -33.39 -8.10
C GLY A 75 1.26 -33.13 -9.61
N LEU A 76 0.56 -33.92 -10.43
CA LEU A 76 0.30 -33.60 -11.84
C LEU A 76 -0.83 -32.57 -11.92
N VAL A 77 -0.51 -31.38 -12.42
CA VAL A 77 -1.49 -30.30 -12.65
C VAL A 77 -1.92 -30.32 -14.10
N THR A 78 -3.23 -30.22 -14.35
CA THR A 78 -3.82 -30.03 -15.68
C THR A 78 -4.38 -28.63 -15.78
N HIS A 79 -4.11 -27.95 -16.89
CA HIS A 79 -4.54 -26.58 -17.14
C HIS A 79 -4.93 -26.36 -18.60
N ILE A 80 -5.58 -25.23 -18.88
CA ILE A 80 -5.83 -24.79 -20.25
C ILE A 80 -4.50 -24.59 -20.98
N ALA A 81 -4.46 -24.96 -22.26
CA ALA A 81 -3.24 -25.03 -23.05
C ALA A 81 -2.42 -23.72 -23.03
N LEU A 82 -1.14 -23.84 -22.72
CA LEU A 82 -0.10 -22.85 -22.97
C LEU A 82 0.44 -23.00 -24.41
N PRO A 83 1.07 -21.95 -24.97
CA PRO A 83 1.69 -22.03 -26.30
C PRO A 83 2.83 -23.05 -26.37
N ASN A 84 3.59 -23.21 -25.29
CA ASN A 84 4.70 -24.15 -25.19
C ASN A 84 4.49 -25.10 -24.00
N GLY A 85 5.33 -26.15 -23.93
CA GLY A 85 5.37 -27.02 -22.75
C GLY A 85 6.11 -26.35 -21.60
N VAL A 86 5.65 -26.58 -20.38
CA VAL A 86 6.33 -26.12 -19.15
C VAL A 86 7.57 -26.98 -18.92
N ALA A 87 8.75 -26.36 -18.90
CA ALA A 87 10.01 -27.08 -18.68
C ALA A 87 10.20 -27.41 -17.19
N SER A 88 11.03 -28.41 -16.88
CA SER A 88 11.52 -28.58 -15.51
C SER A 88 12.22 -27.30 -15.04
N SER A 89 12.06 -26.95 -13.77
CA SER A 89 12.53 -25.72 -13.11
C SER A 89 11.82 -24.42 -13.50
N ASP A 90 10.86 -24.44 -14.44
CA ASP A 90 10.01 -23.27 -14.66
C ASP A 90 9.19 -22.98 -13.40
N THR A 91 9.26 -21.74 -12.94
CA THR A 91 8.58 -21.24 -11.74
C THR A 91 7.18 -20.74 -12.07
N TYR A 92 6.29 -20.85 -11.10
CA TYR A 92 4.92 -20.39 -11.23
C TYR A 92 4.30 -19.93 -9.91
N GLU A 93 3.18 -19.22 -10.03
CA GLU A 93 2.28 -18.84 -8.96
C GLU A 93 0.92 -19.53 -9.18
N ILE A 94 0.26 -19.98 -8.11
CA ILE A 94 -1.14 -20.44 -8.11
C ILE A 94 -1.97 -19.52 -7.24
N HIS A 95 -3.14 -19.12 -7.76
CA HIS A 95 -4.08 -18.20 -7.14
C HIS A 95 -5.48 -18.82 -7.09
N ARG A 96 -6.17 -18.64 -5.96
CA ARG A 96 -7.46 -19.30 -5.66
C ARG A 96 -8.61 -18.33 -5.35
N LEU A 97 -8.49 -17.04 -5.60
CA LEU A 97 -9.61 -16.11 -5.37
C LEU A 97 -9.91 -15.24 -6.57
N ALA A 98 -8.88 -14.78 -7.26
CA ALA A 98 -9.02 -13.95 -8.45
C ALA A 98 -7.99 -14.36 -9.50
N ILE A 99 -8.30 -14.03 -10.76
CA ILE A 99 -7.38 -14.26 -11.86
C ILE A 99 -6.13 -13.40 -11.59
N PRO A 100 -4.92 -13.92 -11.85
CA PRO A 100 -3.68 -13.17 -11.57
C PRO A 100 -3.64 -11.83 -12.33
N ASP A 101 -4.24 -11.79 -13.52
CA ASP A 101 -4.30 -10.60 -14.35
C ASP A 101 -5.32 -9.57 -13.79
N GLU A 102 -6.45 -10.02 -13.22
CA GLU A 102 -7.38 -9.12 -12.50
C GLU A 102 -6.72 -8.48 -11.27
N LYS A 103 -5.79 -9.20 -10.62
CA LYS A 103 -4.99 -8.63 -9.53
C LYS A 103 -4.03 -7.56 -10.03
N ASP A 104 -3.38 -7.80 -11.16
CA ASP A 104 -2.50 -6.82 -11.80
C ASP A 104 -3.29 -5.56 -12.23
N ASP A 105 -4.51 -5.74 -12.74
CA ASP A 105 -5.44 -4.66 -13.06
C ASP A 105 -5.89 -3.90 -11.81
N ALA A 106 -6.25 -4.60 -10.74
CA ALA A 106 -6.63 -4.01 -9.46
C ALA A 106 -5.49 -3.19 -8.83
N ILE A 107 -4.25 -3.65 -8.97
CA ILE A 107 -3.06 -2.90 -8.53
C ILE A 107 -2.85 -1.65 -9.39
N THR A 108 -3.04 -1.77 -10.71
CA THR A 108 -2.97 -0.63 -11.62
C THR A 108 -4.06 0.40 -11.30
N HIS A 109 -5.27 -0.05 -10.98
CA HIS A 109 -6.35 0.79 -10.51
C HIS A 109 -6.00 1.48 -9.18
N ALA A 110 -5.47 0.72 -8.20
CA ALA A 110 -5.01 1.27 -6.92
C ALA A 110 -3.92 2.34 -7.11
N LEU A 111 -2.98 2.11 -8.03
CA LEU A 111 -1.94 3.06 -8.39
C LEU A 111 -2.52 4.34 -9.00
N ASN A 112 -3.47 4.21 -9.93
CA ASN A 112 -4.13 5.37 -10.55
C ASN A 112 -4.88 6.21 -9.52
N LEU A 113 -5.56 5.59 -8.56
CA LEU A 113 -6.22 6.31 -7.48
C LEU A 113 -5.21 6.99 -6.53
N LEU A 114 -4.06 6.36 -6.27
CA LEU A 114 -2.98 6.97 -5.48
C LEU A 114 -2.31 8.14 -6.21
N ASN A 115 -2.15 8.09 -7.53
CA ASN A 115 -1.60 9.19 -8.33
C ASN A 115 -2.39 10.50 -8.19
N GLY A 116 -3.67 10.43 -7.83
CA GLY A 116 -4.51 11.60 -7.51
C GLY A 116 -4.59 11.95 -6.03
N THR A 117 -3.95 11.18 -5.14
CA THR A 117 -4.01 11.35 -3.69
C THR A 117 -2.72 12.00 -3.18
N ILE A 118 -2.83 13.15 -2.50
CA ILE A 118 -1.69 13.73 -1.78
C ILE A 118 -1.51 12.95 -0.48
N LEU A 119 -0.37 12.28 -0.33
CA LEU A 119 0.00 11.54 0.87
C LEU A 119 0.92 12.39 1.75
N PHE A 120 0.81 12.24 3.06
CA PHE A 120 1.56 12.99 4.05
C PHE A 120 2.31 12.05 4.99
N LYS A 121 3.59 12.30 5.24
CA LYS A 121 4.35 11.62 6.30
C LYS A 121 4.71 12.60 7.40
N LYS A 122 4.71 12.13 8.65
CA LYS A 122 5.30 12.87 9.77
C LYS A 122 6.75 13.18 9.45
N ALA A 123 7.16 14.39 9.76
CA ALA A 123 8.55 14.80 9.69
C ALA A 123 8.90 15.72 10.84
N GLN A 124 10.20 15.75 11.11
CA GLN A 124 10.80 16.72 11.99
C GLN A 124 12.03 17.31 11.30
N ALA A 125 12.32 18.57 11.62
CA ALA A 125 13.56 19.21 11.25
C ALA A 125 14.05 20.07 12.42
N GLU A 126 15.34 20.36 12.41
CA GLU A 126 15.97 21.21 13.41
C GLU A 126 16.73 22.32 12.73
N PHE A 127 16.71 23.50 13.34
CA PHE A 127 17.55 24.63 12.95
C PHE A 127 17.97 25.43 14.18
N THR A 128 19.07 26.16 14.05
CA THR A 128 19.63 26.99 15.12
C THR A 128 19.25 28.44 14.92
N LEU A 129 18.82 29.09 15.99
CA LEU A 129 18.43 30.49 15.96
C LEU A 129 19.65 31.40 15.85
N VAL A 130 19.55 32.37 14.94
CA VAL A 130 20.53 33.43 14.74
C VAL A 130 20.05 34.70 15.46
N ALA A 131 20.99 35.52 15.93
CA ALA A 131 20.68 36.78 16.59
C ALA A 131 19.90 37.74 15.67
N ASP A 132 19.02 38.53 16.27
CA ASP A 132 18.30 39.65 15.66
C ASP A 132 17.32 39.29 14.53
N GLN A 133 16.74 38.09 14.58
CA GLN A 133 15.70 37.63 13.65
C GLN A 133 14.47 37.10 14.39
N PHE A 134 13.29 37.33 13.82
CA PHE A 134 12.01 36.78 14.29
C PHE A 134 11.37 35.83 13.27
N ASP A 135 11.78 35.95 12.01
CA ASP A 135 11.29 35.16 10.89
C ASP A 135 12.39 34.17 10.46
N TYR A 136 12.00 32.91 10.33
CA TYR A 136 12.89 31.82 9.92
C TYR A 136 12.24 31.00 8.82
N ASP A 137 12.97 30.70 7.76
CA ASP A 137 12.49 29.84 6.68
C ASP A 137 11.98 28.50 7.25
N VAL A 138 10.78 28.09 6.83
CA VAL A 138 10.32 26.73 7.12
C VAL A 138 11.30 25.74 6.47
N PRO A 139 11.85 24.76 7.22
CA PRO A 139 12.75 23.76 6.66
C PRO A 139 12.15 23.08 5.43
N SER A 140 13.00 22.73 4.46
CA SER A 140 12.54 22.19 3.18
C SER A 140 11.79 20.85 3.35
N GLY A 141 10.87 20.60 2.43
CA GLY A 141 10.08 19.36 2.39
C GLY A 141 8.77 19.40 3.18
N PHE A 142 8.59 20.32 4.13
CA PHE A 142 7.30 20.48 4.83
C PHE A 142 6.24 21.03 3.87
N TYR A 143 5.02 20.50 3.97
CA TYR A 143 3.90 21.03 3.20
C TYR A 143 3.41 22.32 3.84
N ARG A 144 3.25 23.35 3.00
CA ARG A 144 2.72 24.68 3.35
C ARG A 144 1.57 24.54 4.35
N ASP A 145 1.77 25.05 5.56
CA ASP A 145 0.79 25.14 6.66
C ASP A 145 0.53 23.85 7.45
N GLN A 146 1.32 22.79 7.25
CA GLN A 146 1.22 21.56 8.04
C GLN A 146 2.28 21.42 9.14
N LEU A 147 2.93 22.52 9.50
CA LEU A 147 3.65 22.62 10.77
C LEU A 147 2.63 22.52 11.91
N ARG A 148 2.84 21.57 12.82
CA ARG A 148 1.93 21.27 13.92
C ARG A 148 2.45 21.78 15.25
N GLN A 149 3.75 21.63 15.47
CA GLN A 149 4.37 21.96 16.74
C GLN A 149 5.77 22.51 16.50
N VAL A 150 6.16 23.44 17.36
CA VAL A 150 7.50 24.02 17.40
C VAL A 150 8.01 23.88 18.81
N HIS A 151 9.18 23.30 18.97
CA HIS A 151 9.76 22.97 20.25
C HIS A 151 11.15 23.58 20.38
N LEU A 152 11.44 24.13 21.54
CA LEU A 152 12.78 24.51 21.95
C LEU A 152 13.51 23.27 22.49
N VAL A 153 14.67 22.95 21.93
CA VAL A 153 15.50 21.81 22.35
C VAL A 153 16.41 22.26 23.50
N SER A 154 16.51 21.44 24.56
CA SER A 154 17.38 21.74 25.70
C SER A 154 18.86 21.65 25.31
N ALA A 155 19.66 22.63 25.75
CA ALA A 155 21.10 22.67 25.49
C ALA A 155 21.89 21.56 26.21
N GLY A 156 21.33 20.98 27.29
CA GLY A 156 21.99 19.92 28.06
C GLY A 156 21.57 18.51 27.68
N ASP A 157 20.44 18.36 26.98
CA ASP A 157 19.88 17.07 26.58
C ASP A 157 18.95 17.27 25.37
N THR A 158 19.34 16.73 24.21
CA THR A 158 18.62 16.91 22.94
C THR A 158 17.34 16.09 22.84
N GLU A 159 17.09 15.17 23.78
CA GLU A 159 15.82 14.44 23.89
C GLU A 159 14.76 15.28 24.63
N VAL A 160 15.19 16.21 25.49
CA VAL A 160 14.29 17.10 26.22
C VAL A 160 13.98 18.32 25.36
N SER A 161 12.69 18.55 25.15
CA SER A 161 12.20 19.73 24.43
C SER A 161 10.98 20.33 25.10
N ARG A 162 10.79 21.65 24.92
CA ARG A 162 9.65 22.40 25.43
C ARG A 162 8.87 22.99 24.26
N GLU A 163 7.57 22.73 24.20
CA GLU A 163 6.69 23.31 23.20
C GLU A 163 6.65 24.85 23.32
N VAL A 164 6.78 25.52 22.17
CA VAL A 164 6.64 26.96 22.01
C VAL A 164 5.28 27.20 21.40
N PHE A 165 4.45 28.00 22.08
CA PHE A 165 3.08 28.30 21.64
C PHE A 165 2.96 29.65 20.92
N ASP A 166 4.02 30.45 20.95
CA ASP A 166 4.02 31.84 20.50
C ASP A 166 4.69 31.99 19.13
N TRP A 167 4.07 31.38 18.12
CA TRP A 167 4.53 31.42 16.74
C TRP A 167 3.37 31.34 15.75
N GLU A 168 3.61 31.77 14.52
CA GLU A 168 2.70 31.58 13.38
C GLU A 168 3.48 31.31 12.09
N ILE A 169 2.78 30.81 11.06
CA ILE A 169 3.32 30.75 9.70
C ILE A 169 2.96 32.05 8.98
N ARG A 170 3.95 32.75 8.44
CA ARG A 170 3.78 33.92 7.57
C ARG A 170 4.20 33.59 6.16
N VAL A 171 3.62 34.30 5.20
CA VAL A 171 4.10 34.27 3.81
C VAL A 171 5.06 35.44 3.63
N ASP A 172 6.29 35.15 3.23
CA ASP A 172 7.32 36.15 2.98
C ASP A 172 7.03 36.95 1.70
N SER A 173 7.85 37.98 1.45
CA SER A 173 7.72 38.82 0.25
C SER A 173 7.99 38.09 -1.08
N GLY A 174 8.60 36.90 -1.04
CA GLY A 174 8.88 36.03 -2.17
C GLY A 174 7.84 34.92 -2.40
N GLY A 175 6.83 34.80 -1.53
CA GLY A 175 5.82 33.73 -1.57
C GLY A 175 6.25 32.41 -0.91
N GLY A 176 7.37 32.40 -0.18
CA GLY A 176 7.80 31.36 0.74
C GLY A 176 7.05 31.43 2.08
N ASN A 177 7.09 30.34 2.84
CA ASN A 177 6.48 30.28 4.17
C ASN A 177 7.59 30.36 5.23
N ASP A 178 7.42 31.27 6.18
CA ASP A 178 8.33 31.50 7.29
C ASP A 178 7.65 31.21 8.63
N ILE A 179 8.41 30.76 9.60
CA ILE A 179 8.02 30.63 11.00
C ILE A 179 8.34 31.97 11.67
N HIS A 180 7.30 32.69 12.09
CA HIS A 180 7.43 33.92 12.86
C HIS A 180 7.27 33.62 14.34
N PHE A 181 8.25 34.00 15.16
CA PHE A 181 8.13 33.99 16.61
C PHE A 181 7.76 35.38 17.12
N PHE A 182 6.72 35.49 17.96
CA PHE A 182 6.37 36.81 18.55
C PHE A 182 7.22 37.13 19.78
N SER A 183 7.71 36.11 20.47
CA SER A 183 8.67 36.24 21.56
C SER A 183 10.11 36.15 21.05
N ARG A 184 10.98 36.99 21.60
CA ARG A 184 12.40 36.97 21.26
C ARG A 184 13.07 35.76 21.93
N LEU A 185 13.46 34.80 21.12
CA LEU A 185 14.25 33.64 21.52
C LEU A 185 15.76 33.98 21.52
N GLN A 186 16.58 33.18 22.20
CA GLN A 186 18.00 33.47 22.33
C GLN A 186 18.81 32.91 21.15
N ALA A 187 19.79 33.69 20.69
CA ALA A 187 20.71 33.23 19.66
C ALA A 187 21.49 31.99 20.14
N GLY A 188 21.64 31.00 19.25
CA GLY A 188 22.30 29.72 19.56
C GLY A 188 21.36 28.65 20.13
N GLU A 189 20.10 28.96 20.43
CA GLU A 189 19.10 27.95 20.77
C GLU A 189 18.72 27.12 19.54
N THR A 190 18.44 25.82 19.76
CA THR A 190 17.98 24.91 18.71
C THR A 190 16.47 24.76 18.76
N ILE A 191 15.81 24.96 17.62
CA ILE A 191 14.40 24.71 17.43
C ILE A 191 14.20 23.41 16.67
N ARG A 192 13.31 22.56 17.18
CA ARG A 192 12.78 21.40 16.49
C ARG A 192 11.35 21.68 16.05
N VAL A 193 11.09 21.51 14.78
CA VAL A 193 9.75 21.64 14.19
C VAL A 193 9.19 20.28 13.86
N PHE A 194 7.88 20.13 14.08
CA PHE A 194 7.13 18.92 13.75
C PHE A 194 5.99 19.27 12.81
N GLY A 195 5.74 18.39 11.85
CA GLY A 195 4.71 18.61 10.87
C GLY A 195 4.62 17.46 9.88
N HIS A 196 4.10 17.77 8.70
CA HIS A 196 3.98 16.78 7.63
C HIS A 196 4.70 17.22 6.36
N GLN A 197 5.30 16.25 5.69
CA GLN A 197 5.86 16.39 4.34
C GLN A 197 4.95 15.69 3.35
N VAL A 198 4.82 16.25 2.15
CA VAL A 198 4.20 15.52 1.03
C VAL A 198 5.10 14.35 0.69
N VAL A 199 4.50 13.17 0.61
CA VAL A 199 5.17 11.98 0.13
C VAL A 199 5.05 11.98 -1.39
N VAL A 200 6.19 12.07 -2.09
CA VAL A 200 6.21 11.77 -3.52
C VAL A 200 6.13 10.25 -3.66
N LEU A 201 5.38 9.73 -4.64
CA LEU A 201 5.30 8.28 -4.86
C LEU A 201 6.69 7.64 -5.13
N GLY A 202 7.63 8.43 -5.67
CA GLY A 202 9.04 8.05 -5.82
C GLY A 202 9.82 7.95 -4.51
N ASP A 203 9.30 8.49 -3.40
CA ASP A 203 9.88 8.34 -2.06
C ASP A 203 9.36 7.09 -1.34
N LEU A 204 8.28 6.48 -1.86
CA LEU A 204 7.76 5.19 -1.39
C LEU A 204 8.52 4.01 -2.01
N VAL A 205 9.66 4.26 -2.66
CA VAL A 205 10.44 3.24 -3.36
C VAL A 205 11.21 2.43 -2.34
N ASP A 206 10.54 1.44 -1.76
CA ASP A 206 11.13 0.23 -1.19
C ASP A 206 10.05 -0.86 -1.14
N GLY A 207 10.46 -2.08 -1.51
CA GLY A 207 9.62 -3.21 -1.91
C GLY A 207 8.65 -3.77 -0.87
N GLU A 208 8.51 -3.14 0.29
CA GLU A 208 7.54 -3.55 1.31
C GLU A 208 6.46 -2.49 1.51
N GLY A 209 6.78 -1.23 1.83
CA GLY A 209 5.77 -0.22 2.16
C GLY A 209 4.78 0.09 1.05
N PHE A 210 5.27 0.39 -0.15
CA PHE A 210 4.39 0.74 -1.28
C PHE A 210 3.62 -0.45 -1.81
N ALA A 211 4.26 -1.62 -1.88
CA ALA A 211 3.61 -2.87 -2.24
C ALA A 211 2.50 -3.24 -1.25
N LEU A 212 2.70 -2.99 0.05
CA LEU A 212 1.69 -3.21 1.09
C LEU A 212 0.48 -2.27 0.95
N ILE A 213 0.71 -0.98 0.67
CA ILE A 213 -0.38 -0.01 0.44
C ILE A 213 -1.17 -0.40 -0.82
N LEU A 214 -0.47 -0.68 -1.92
CA LEU A 214 -1.10 -1.07 -3.19
C LEU A 214 -1.87 -2.38 -3.06
N SER A 215 -1.30 -3.40 -2.43
CA SER A 215 -1.96 -4.70 -2.24
C SER A 215 -3.21 -4.60 -1.38
N ALA A 216 -3.18 -3.86 -0.27
CA ALA A 216 -4.37 -3.69 0.58
C ALA A 216 -5.49 -2.94 -0.16
N ARG A 217 -5.15 -1.91 -0.93
CA ARG A 217 -6.13 -1.17 -1.74
C ARG A 217 -6.69 -2.02 -2.88
N ALA A 218 -5.84 -2.81 -3.54
CA ALA A 218 -6.26 -3.75 -4.57
C ALA A 218 -7.16 -4.86 -4.00
N ALA A 219 -6.88 -5.35 -2.79
CA ALA A 219 -7.72 -6.33 -2.09
C ALA A 219 -9.15 -5.79 -1.86
N MET A 220 -9.28 -4.53 -1.44
CA MET A 220 -10.60 -3.89 -1.29
C MET A 220 -11.36 -3.88 -2.62
N HIS A 221 -10.69 -3.51 -3.73
CA HIS A 221 -11.32 -3.49 -5.05
C HIS A 221 -11.78 -4.87 -5.53
N ILE A 222 -10.95 -5.90 -5.31
CA ILE A 222 -11.28 -7.28 -5.68
C ILE A 222 -12.46 -7.78 -4.85
N TYR A 223 -12.43 -7.59 -3.53
CA TYR A 223 -13.53 -8.07 -2.69
C TYR A 223 -14.83 -7.32 -2.95
N ASP A 224 -14.79 -6.02 -3.23
CA ASP A 224 -15.97 -5.27 -3.64
C ASP A 224 -16.56 -5.83 -4.95
N THR A 225 -15.71 -6.10 -5.94
CA THR A 225 -16.12 -6.73 -7.21
C THR A 225 -16.73 -8.11 -6.99
N ILE A 226 -16.10 -8.93 -6.16
CA ILE A 226 -16.60 -10.29 -5.83
C ILE A 226 -17.93 -10.21 -5.08
N VAL A 227 -18.07 -9.32 -4.07
CA VAL A 227 -19.34 -9.14 -3.33
C VAL A 227 -20.48 -8.79 -4.30
N ASN A 228 -20.23 -7.89 -5.25
CA ASN A 228 -21.22 -7.46 -6.23
C ASN A 228 -21.64 -8.55 -7.23
N GLN A 229 -20.81 -9.59 -7.39
CA GLN A 229 -21.05 -10.70 -8.33
C GLN A 229 -21.37 -12.02 -7.62
N ALA A 230 -21.28 -12.07 -6.29
CA ALA A 230 -21.42 -13.30 -5.52
C ALA A 230 -22.89 -13.76 -5.45
N PRO A 231 -23.13 -15.10 -5.47
CA PRO A 231 -24.40 -15.67 -5.05
C PRO A 231 -24.76 -15.23 -3.63
N VAL A 232 -26.06 -15.11 -3.33
CA VAL A 232 -26.57 -14.57 -2.06
C VAL A 232 -26.03 -15.32 -0.86
N GLU A 233 -25.87 -16.65 -0.97
CA GLU A 233 -25.30 -17.50 0.07
C GLU A 233 -23.85 -17.16 0.48
N ASP A 234 -23.06 -16.55 -0.41
CA ASP A 234 -21.64 -16.26 -0.17
C ASP A 234 -21.36 -14.79 0.18
N ILE A 235 -22.34 -13.88 0.01
CA ILE A 235 -22.18 -12.44 0.24
C ILE A 235 -21.63 -12.14 1.63
N ALA A 236 -22.18 -12.77 2.68
CA ALA A 236 -21.77 -12.52 4.06
C ALA A 236 -20.28 -12.85 4.31
N ARG A 237 -19.77 -13.90 3.66
CA ARG A 237 -18.36 -14.28 3.75
C ARG A 237 -17.46 -13.22 3.10
N TYR A 238 -17.83 -12.75 1.91
CA TYR A 238 -17.04 -11.75 1.20
C TYR A 238 -17.11 -10.37 1.86
N GLN A 239 -18.25 -9.98 2.44
CA GLN A 239 -18.36 -8.76 3.25
C GLN A 239 -17.44 -8.79 4.48
N LEU A 240 -17.32 -9.94 5.15
CA LEU A 240 -16.37 -10.09 6.25
C LEU A 240 -14.91 -9.93 5.79
N LEU A 241 -14.56 -10.50 4.64
CA LEU A 241 -13.23 -10.35 4.05
C LEU A 241 -12.94 -8.91 3.62
N LEU A 242 -13.93 -8.22 3.04
CA LEU A 242 -13.85 -6.80 2.71
C LEU A 242 -13.57 -5.96 3.96
N GLY A 243 -14.30 -6.19 5.06
CA GLY A 243 -14.07 -5.50 6.33
C GLY A 243 -12.65 -5.70 6.88
N ARG A 244 -12.10 -6.92 6.76
CA ARG A 244 -10.70 -7.19 7.14
C ARG A 244 -9.70 -6.47 6.23
N ALA A 245 -9.94 -6.45 4.92
CA ALA A 245 -9.09 -5.74 3.97
C ALA A 245 -9.10 -4.22 4.21
N THR A 246 -10.26 -3.64 4.54
CA THR A 246 -10.38 -2.22 4.93
C THR A 246 -9.58 -1.91 6.19
N ALA A 247 -9.67 -2.74 7.23
CA ALA A 247 -8.89 -2.57 8.45
C ALA A 247 -7.37 -2.63 8.18
N LEU A 248 -6.94 -3.60 7.38
CA LEU A 248 -5.54 -3.77 6.97
C LEU A 248 -5.03 -2.57 6.14
N TYR A 249 -5.85 -2.04 5.24
CA TYR A 249 -5.52 -0.83 4.48
C TYR A 249 -5.37 0.38 5.39
N GLY A 250 -6.29 0.56 6.35
CA GLY A 250 -6.22 1.62 7.37
C GLY A 250 -4.93 1.54 8.18
N GLU A 251 -4.59 0.36 8.71
CA GLU A 251 -3.36 0.15 9.48
C GLU A 251 -2.10 0.46 8.65
N ARG A 252 -2.05 -0.02 7.40
CA ARG A 252 -0.91 0.22 6.50
C ARG A 252 -0.78 1.70 6.16
N LEU A 253 -1.88 2.39 5.89
CA LEU A 253 -1.85 3.84 5.74
C LEU A 253 -1.29 4.47 7.01
N THR A 254 -1.88 4.25 8.19
CA THR A 254 -1.39 4.85 9.46
C THR A 254 0.10 4.58 9.73
N LYS A 255 0.58 3.37 9.45
CA LYS A 255 1.98 2.97 9.66
C LYS A 255 2.96 3.68 8.71
N PHE A 256 2.60 3.87 7.45
CA PHE A 256 3.50 4.40 6.41
C PHE A 256 3.28 5.88 6.10
N VAL A 257 2.07 6.36 6.33
CA VAL A 257 1.53 7.68 5.99
C VAL A 257 0.58 8.00 7.12
N GLU A 258 1.04 8.61 8.21
CA GLU A 258 0.06 9.12 9.16
C GLU A 258 -0.78 10.16 8.41
N ILE A 259 -2.03 9.78 8.09
CA ILE A 259 -2.98 10.64 7.41
C ILE A 259 -3.39 11.70 8.44
N GLY A 260 -2.50 12.66 8.62
CA GLY A 260 -2.84 14.01 9.00
C GLY A 260 -3.62 14.60 7.85
N ILE A 261 -4.87 14.17 7.66
CA ILE A 261 -5.84 14.97 6.94
C ILE A 261 -5.73 16.37 7.59
N PRO A 262 -5.27 17.41 6.86
CA PRO A 262 -5.21 18.75 7.41
C PRO A 262 -6.63 19.12 7.81
N ALA A 263 -6.84 19.52 9.06
CA ALA A 263 -8.15 19.89 9.60
C ALA A 263 -8.67 21.12 8.84
N THR A 264 -9.26 20.85 7.70
CA THR A 264 -9.96 21.80 6.84
C THR A 264 -11.43 21.37 6.84
N ALA A 265 -12.35 22.32 6.70
CA ALA A 265 -13.78 22.01 6.66
C ALA A 265 -14.14 20.92 5.62
N ARG A 266 -13.40 20.88 4.51
CA ARG A 266 -13.56 19.87 3.44
C ARG A 266 -13.14 18.46 3.87
N SER A 267 -12.23 18.38 4.80
CA SER A 267 -11.62 17.15 5.26
C SER A 267 -12.29 16.55 6.50
N GLU A 268 -12.90 17.40 7.32
CA GLU A 268 -13.90 17.00 8.32
C GLU A 268 -15.15 16.46 7.64
N ALA A 269 -15.60 17.09 6.54
CA ALA A 269 -16.68 16.56 5.71
C ALA A 269 -16.35 15.17 5.13
N TYR A 270 -15.08 14.94 4.72
CA TYR A 270 -14.63 13.64 4.24
C TYR A 270 -14.56 12.60 5.38
N ARG A 271 -14.07 12.97 6.58
CA ARG A 271 -14.10 12.09 7.77
C ARG A 271 -15.53 11.73 8.18
N ALA A 272 -16.44 12.71 8.16
CA ALA A 272 -17.85 12.50 8.47
C ALA A 272 -18.54 11.58 7.44
N ALA A 273 -18.22 11.71 6.15
CA ALA A 273 -18.72 10.82 5.10
C ALA A 273 -18.14 9.39 5.18
N THR A 274 -16.97 9.18 5.81
CA THR A 274 -16.34 7.86 5.92
C THR A 274 -16.78 7.08 7.17
N ILE A 275 -17.45 7.74 8.13
CA ILE A 275 -17.92 7.10 9.38
C ILE A 275 -19.45 6.90 9.38
N GLY A 276 -20.17 7.47 8.39
CA GLY A 276 -21.63 7.39 8.31
C GLY A 276 -22.15 6.35 7.32
N LEU A 277 -22.16 5.08 7.72
CA LEU A 277 -23.36 4.28 7.43
C LEU A 277 -24.37 4.67 8.51
N ASP A 278 -25.40 5.44 8.13
CA ASP A 278 -26.67 5.35 8.84
C ASP A 278 -27.81 5.15 7.83
N PHE A 279 -28.54 4.07 8.08
CA PHE A 279 -29.76 3.67 7.39
C PHE A 279 -30.95 4.25 8.16
N SER A 280 -31.56 5.34 7.70
CA SER A 280 -33.00 5.58 7.95
C SER A 280 -33.58 6.77 7.14
N ILE A 281 -34.57 6.41 6.32
CA ILE A 281 -35.59 7.17 5.54
C ILE A 281 -35.10 8.12 4.45
#